data_AF-A0A946E629-F1
#
_entry.id   AF-A0A946E629-F1
#
_cell.length_a   1.000
_cell.length_b   1.000
_cell.length_c   1.000
_cell.angle_alpha   90.00
_cell.angle_beta   90.00
_cell.angle_gamma   90.00
#
_symmetry.space_group_name_H-M   'P 1'
#
loop_
_entity.id
_entity.type
_entity.pdbx_description
1 polymer ?
#
loop_
_entity_poly.entity_id
_entity_poly.type
_entity_poly.pdbx_seq_one_letter_code
_entity_poly.pdbx_strand_id
1 'polypeptide(L)'
;MRILLIIPLFIFAISCKEVENSNSEVTSDVKERTATSVFVELENLHKELLYDDGATNSLKAADLYTQSIQFLNSFPKDSMRMVVMEYARAAATGSGRLKNADEILKMMIDEFPDHPLRPEKMSLRAFTLWQLGDITSSTKIYNQIMIDYPGSDWARDAEGSLRMNQLDTDGGALPDYFERPK
;
A
#
# COMPACT_ATOMS: atom_id res chain seq x y z
N MET A 1 -12.24 51.79 56.14
CA MET A 1 -12.81 50.55 56.70
C MET A 1 -11.94 49.39 56.25
N ARG A 2 -11.38 48.61 57.20
CA ARG A 2 -10.41 47.49 57.09
C ARG A 2 -8.98 47.91 56.68
N ILE A 3 -7.96 48.04 57.55
CA ILE A 3 -7.35 47.14 58.59
C ILE A 3 -6.81 45.86 57.90
N LEU A 4 -5.54 45.41 57.94
CA LEU A 4 -4.53 45.21 59.01
C LEU A 4 -3.17 44.89 58.25
N LEU A 5 -2.01 45.52 58.49
CA LEU A 5 -0.96 45.29 59.52
C LEU A 5 0.17 44.28 59.14
N ILE A 6 1.42 44.68 59.45
CA ILE A 6 2.61 43.88 59.88
C ILE A 6 3.78 43.66 58.87
N ILE A 7 4.70 44.66 58.84
CA ILE A 7 6.18 44.68 59.09
C ILE A 7 6.90 43.32 59.38
N PRO A 8 8.25 43.22 59.34
CA PRO A 8 9.24 43.21 58.25
C PRO A 8 9.96 41.83 58.12
N LEU A 9 10.80 41.62 57.10
CA LEU A 9 11.87 40.61 57.21
C LEU A 9 13.15 41.05 56.46
N PHE A 10 14.18 41.32 57.24
CA PHE A 10 15.59 41.25 56.86
C PHE A 10 15.89 39.86 56.24
N ILE A 11 16.87 39.75 55.33
CA ILE A 11 18.04 38.86 55.46
C ILE A 11 18.83 38.78 54.13
N PHE A 12 20.10 39.16 54.26
CA PHE A 12 21.31 38.67 53.61
C PHE A 12 21.53 38.75 52.09
N ALA A 13 22.54 39.56 51.75
CA ALA A 13 23.45 39.25 50.66
C ALA A 13 24.20 37.94 50.95
N ILE A 14 24.13 36.98 50.02
CA ILE A 14 25.11 35.91 49.88
C ILE A 14 25.49 35.80 48.40
N SER A 15 26.69 36.28 48.12
CA SER A 15 27.53 35.81 47.02
C SER A 15 27.79 34.31 47.19
N CYS A 16 27.43 33.50 46.19
CA CYS A 16 28.01 32.19 45.93
C CYS A 16 27.62 31.78 44.51
N LYS A 17 28.57 31.86 43.57
CA LYS A 17 29.40 30.73 43.11
C LYS A 17 28.65 29.93 42.05
N GLU A 18 29.13 30.11 40.82
CA GLU A 18 28.78 29.39 39.61
C GLU A 18 28.71 27.88 39.90
N VAL A 19 27.50 27.35 39.89
CA VAL A 19 27.23 25.92 39.90
C VAL A 19 27.13 25.53 38.43
N GLU A 20 28.10 24.75 37.97
CA GLU A 20 28.02 23.98 36.73
C GLU A 20 26.65 23.27 36.70
N ASN A 21 25.80 23.66 35.76
CA ASN A 21 24.65 22.84 35.42
C ASN A 21 24.67 22.51 33.94
N SER A 22 24.78 21.20 33.74
CA SER A 22 24.54 20.42 32.55
C SER A 22 23.63 21.07 31.51
N ASN A 23 24.15 21.17 30.29
CA ASN A 23 23.39 20.86 29.09
C ASN A 23 24.33 20.04 28.22
N SER A 24 24.44 18.75 28.54
CA SER A 24 24.80 17.79 27.51
C SER A 24 23.68 17.87 26.47
N GLU A 25 23.96 18.53 25.37
CA GLU A 25 23.21 18.46 24.14
C GLU A 25 23.00 16.96 23.83
N VAL A 26 21.83 16.45 24.21
CA VAL A 26 21.30 15.23 23.62
C VAL A 26 20.85 15.65 22.24
N THR A 27 21.81 15.75 21.32
CA THR A 27 21.50 15.72 19.89
C THR A 27 20.95 14.32 19.63
N SER A 28 19.63 14.17 19.74
CA SER A 28 18.95 13.03 19.14
C SER A 28 19.19 13.15 17.64
N ASP A 29 20.22 12.47 17.16
CA ASP A 29 20.57 12.36 15.76
C ASP A 29 19.45 11.55 15.10
N VAL A 30 18.35 12.22 14.74
CA VAL A 30 17.31 11.66 13.90
C VAL A 30 17.94 11.53 12.53
N LYS A 31 18.66 10.42 12.33
CA LYS A 31 19.27 10.07 11.06
C LYS A 31 18.18 10.15 9.99
N GLU A 32 18.31 11.11 9.09
CA GLU A 32 17.37 11.31 8.00
C GLU A 32 17.26 10.00 7.20
N ARG A 33 16.06 9.40 7.17
CA ARG A 33 15.83 8.16 6.42
C ARG A 33 15.84 8.48 4.94
N THR A 34 16.72 7.84 4.19
CA THR A 34 16.75 7.95 2.73
C THR A 34 15.74 6.98 2.11
N ALA A 35 15.28 7.26 0.88
CA ALA A 35 14.43 6.34 0.14
C ALA A 35 15.09 4.95 0.03
N THR A 36 16.38 4.89 -0.27
CA THR A 36 17.13 3.62 -0.35
C THR A 36 17.10 2.85 0.96
N SER A 37 17.29 3.50 2.12
CA SER A 37 17.26 2.78 3.41
C SER A 37 15.88 2.22 3.72
N VAL A 38 14.81 2.98 3.46
CA VAL A 38 13.44 2.49 3.68
C VAL A 38 13.08 1.38 2.69
N PHE A 39 13.51 1.49 1.44
CA PHE A 39 13.28 0.46 0.43
C PHE A 39 13.89 -0.89 0.82
N VAL A 40 15.12 -0.91 1.36
CA VAL A 40 15.77 -2.14 1.84
C VAL A 40 14.98 -2.79 2.98
N GLU A 41 14.43 -1.98 3.89
CA GLU A 41 13.54 -2.48 4.96
C GLU A 41 12.29 -3.15 4.37
N LEU A 42 11.63 -2.51 3.40
CA LEU A 42 10.46 -3.05 2.70
C LEU A 42 10.78 -4.34 1.95
N GLU A 43 11.92 -4.41 1.27
CA GLU A 43 12.32 -5.59 0.51
C GLU A 43 12.55 -6.79 1.44
N ASN A 44 13.19 -6.59 2.58
CA ASN A 44 13.39 -7.66 3.57
C ASN A 44 12.07 -8.15 4.14
N LEU A 45 11.16 -7.25 4.48
CA LEU A 45 9.83 -7.62 4.97
C LEU A 45 9.02 -8.36 3.90
N HIS A 46 9.14 -7.96 2.63
CA HIS A 46 8.53 -8.67 1.51
C HIS A 46 9.10 -10.08 1.34
N LYS A 47 10.42 -10.25 1.41
CA LYS A 47 11.08 -11.56 1.35
C LYS A 47 10.60 -12.47 2.49
N GLU A 48 10.55 -11.97 3.72
CA GLU A 48 10.03 -12.76 4.85
C GLU A 48 8.61 -13.27 4.62
N LEU A 49 7.75 -12.46 4.00
CA LEU A 49 6.38 -12.86 3.65
C LEU A 49 6.31 -13.97 2.60
N LEU A 50 7.32 -14.09 1.72
CA LEU A 50 7.36 -15.12 0.68
C LEU A 50 7.89 -16.48 1.18
N TYR A 51 8.67 -16.49 2.26
CA TYR A 51 9.31 -17.70 2.79
C TYR A 51 8.57 -18.35 3.98
N ASP A 52 7.51 -17.73 4.52
CA ASP A 52 6.72 -18.26 5.63
C ASP A 52 5.70 -19.34 5.16
N ASP A 53 5.43 -20.34 6.01
CA ASP A 53 4.90 -21.69 5.69
C ASP A 53 3.44 -21.82 5.19
N GLY A 54 2.91 -20.78 4.55
CA GLY A 54 1.66 -20.85 3.79
C GLY A 54 0.44 -20.26 4.48
N ALA A 55 0.57 -19.76 5.71
CA ALA A 55 -0.34 -18.74 6.22
C ALA A 55 0.28 -17.38 5.95
N THR A 56 -0.29 -16.56 5.07
CA THR A 56 0.07 -15.14 5.01
C THR A 56 -0.04 -14.61 6.43
N ASN A 57 1.08 -14.25 7.05
CA ASN A 57 1.06 -13.60 8.34
C ASN A 57 0.37 -12.25 8.13
N SER A 58 -0.94 -12.22 8.38
CA SER A 58 -1.82 -11.10 8.03
C SER A 58 -1.39 -9.80 8.71
N LEU A 59 -0.71 -9.92 9.86
CA LEU A 59 -0.04 -8.83 10.57
C LEU A 59 1.18 -8.34 9.80
N LYS A 60 2.10 -9.22 9.37
CA LYS A 60 3.25 -8.82 8.53
C LYS A 60 2.81 -8.21 7.20
N ALA A 61 1.76 -8.76 6.57
CA ALA A 61 1.18 -8.18 5.37
C ALA A 61 0.53 -6.82 5.64
N ALA A 62 -0.06 -6.60 6.82
CA ALA A 62 -0.56 -5.29 7.24
C ALA A 62 0.56 -4.28 7.44
N ASP A 63 1.64 -4.72 8.05
CA ASP A 63 2.82 -3.91 8.28
C ASP A 63 3.49 -3.53 6.95
N LEU A 64 3.74 -4.50 6.06
CA LEU A 64 4.32 -4.24 4.74
C LEU A 64 3.46 -3.27 3.92
N TYR A 65 2.14 -3.45 3.92
CA TYR A 65 1.24 -2.51 3.26
C TYR A 65 1.39 -1.10 3.85
N THR A 66 1.33 -0.96 5.17
CA THR A 66 1.39 0.34 5.86
C THR A 66 2.71 1.06 5.58
N GLN A 67 3.83 0.36 5.70
CA GLN A 67 5.15 0.94 5.44
C GLN A 67 5.34 1.28 3.95
N SER A 68 4.79 0.47 3.04
CA SER A 68 4.81 0.77 1.61
C SER A 68 4.04 2.05 1.30
N ILE A 69 2.85 2.24 1.88
CA ILE A 69 2.09 3.50 1.72
C ILE A 69 2.88 4.70 2.26
N GLN A 70 3.55 4.56 3.42
CA GLN A 70 4.39 5.62 3.97
C GLN A 70 5.54 5.99 3.02
N PHE A 71 6.20 4.99 2.41
CA PHE A 71 7.22 5.22 1.40
C PHE A 71 6.65 5.97 0.19
N LEU A 72 5.51 5.52 -0.36
CA LEU A 72 4.88 6.13 -1.53
C LEU A 72 4.49 7.59 -1.29
N ASN A 73 4.13 7.94 -0.06
CA ASN A 73 3.80 9.32 0.33
C ASN A 73 5.05 10.18 0.58
N SER A 74 6.10 9.59 1.16
CA SER A 74 7.34 10.31 1.51
C SER A 74 8.25 10.52 0.30
N PHE A 75 8.21 9.60 -0.67
CA PHE A 75 9.07 9.58 -1.85
C PHE A 75 8.24 9.46 -3.15
N PRO A 76 7.35 10.43 -3.45
CA PRO A 76 6.35 10.29 -4.52
C PRO A 76 6.91 10.26 -5.94
N LYS A 77 8.19 10.61 -6.15
CA LYS A 77 8.87 10.61 -7.45
C LYS A 77 10.06 9.66 -7.51
N ASP A 78 10.22 8.81 -6.50
CA ASP A 78 11.36 7.90 -6.44
C ASP A 78 11.26 6.79 -7.50
N SER A 79 12.40 6.37 -8.05
CA SER A 79 12.44 5.32 -9.08
C SER A 79 11.94 3.96 -8.58
N MET A 80 11.98 3.71 -7.26
CA MET A 80 11.50 2.46 -6.65
C MET A 80 9.98 2.40 -6.50
N ARG A 81 9.26 3.49 -6.83
CA ARG A 81 7.82 3.62 -6.60
C ARG A 81 7.00 2.47 -7.19
N MET A 82 7.29 2.05 -8.43
CA MET A 82 6.60 0.92 -9.07
C MET A 82 6.79 -0.40 -8.30
N VAL A 83 8.01 -0.67 -7.81
CA VAL A 83 8.32 -1.88 -7.04
C VAL A 83 7.64 -1.83 -5.67
N VAL A 84 7.65 -0.67 -5.00
CA VAL A 84 6.98 -0.50 -3.70
C VAL A 84 5.46 -0.60 -3.85
N MET A 85 4.87 -0.12 -4.96
CA MET A 85 3.47 -0.38 -5.27
C MET A 85 3.19 -1.87 -5.42
N GLU A 86 4.07 -2.64 -6.06
CA GLU A 86 3.90 -4.08 -6.17
C GLU A 86 3.90 -4.76 -4.78
N TYR A 87 4.77 -4.33 -3.85
CA TYR A 87 4.77 -4.80 -2.46
C TYR A 87 3.46 -4.46 -1.75
N ALA A 88 2.99 -3.21 -1.86
CA ALA A 88 1.73 -2.77 -1.27
C ALA A 88 0.56 -3.60 -1.81
N ARG A 89 0.47 -3.77 -3.13
CA ARG A 89 -0.57 -4.56 -3.79
C ARG A 89 -0.54 -6.01 -3.31
N ALA A 90 0.61 -6.66 -3.37
CA ALA A 90 0.77 -8.06 -2.97
C ALA A 90 0.37 -8.27 -1.50
N ALA A 91 0.82 -7.38 -0.61
CA ALA A 91 0.49 -7.42 0.80
C ALA A 91 -1.01 -7.20 1.04
N ALA A 92 -1.65 -6.26 0.33
CA ALA A 92 -3.09 -6.02 0.40
C ALA A 92 -3.90 -7.24 -0.08
N THR A 93 -3.53 -7.84 -1.22
CA THR A 93 -4.18 -9.05 -1.75
C THR A 93 -4.02 -10.22 -0.78
N GLY A 94 -2.80 -10.52 -0.33
CA GLY A 94 -2.52 -11.66 0.55
C GLY A 94 -3.19 -11.58 1.92
N SER A 95 -3.64 -10.39 2.33
CA SER A 95 -4.36 -10.14 3.58
C SER A 95 -5.87 -9.94 3.38
N GLY A 96 -6.40 -10.17 2.18
CA GLY A 96 -7.82 -10.03 1.87
C GLY A 96 -8.33 -8.59 1.79
N ARG A 97 -7.44 -7.59 1.83
CA ARG A 97 -7.78 -6.16 1.70
C ARG A 97 -7.90 -5.77 0.23
N LEU A 98 -8.86 -6.37 -0.46
CA LEU A 98 -9.02 -6.23 -1.91
C LEU A 98 -9.30 -4.78 -2.36
N LYS A 99 -9.99 -3.96 -1.55
CA LYS A 99 -10.19 -2.53 -1.86
C LYS A 99 -8.86 -1.77 -1.92
N ASN A 100 -7.98 -2.01 -0.96
CA ASN A 100 -6.65 -1.40 -0.95
C ASN A 100 -5.83 -1.89 -2.15
N ALA A 101 -5.94 -3.18 -2.52
CA ALA A 101 -5.27 -3.70 -3.71
C ALA A 101 -5.77 -3.03 -4.99
N ASP A 102 -7.09 -2.80 -5.14
CA ASP A 102 -7.66 -2.05 -6.27
C ASP A 102 -7.11 -0.62 -6.35
N GLU A 103 -7.01 0.09 -5.23
CA GLU A 103 -6.46 1.45 -5.18
C GLU A 103 -4.99 1.49 -5.64
N ILE A 104 -4.16 0.55 -5.17
CA ILE A 104 -2.77 0.45 -5.62
C ILE A 104 -2.70 0.14 -7.13
N LEU A 105 -3.49 -0.82 -7.60
CA LEU A 105 -3.52 -1.18 -9.02
C LEU A 105 -3.95 -0.01 -9.90
N LYS A 106 -4.94 0.77 -9.45
CA LYS A 106 -5.36 1.99 -10.13
C LYS A 106 -4.20 2.98 -10.24
N MET A 107 -3.48 3.23 -9.14
CA MET A 107 -2.30 4.11 -9.17
C MET A 107 -1.23 3.60 -10.15
N MET A 108 -0.95 2.29 -10.15
CA MET A 108 0.04 1.70 -11.07
C MET A 108 -0.35 1.91 -12.55
N ILE A 109 -1.64 1.76 -12.88
CA ILE A 109 -2.15 1.94 -14.25
C ILE A 109 -2.11 3.41 -14.69
N ASP A 110 -2.44 4.32 -13.77
CA ASP A 110 -2.53 5.75 -14.05
C ASP A 110 -1.16 6.44 -14.11
N GLU A 111 -0.24 6.05 -13.23
CA GLU A 111 1.07 6.70 -13.11
C GLU A 111 2.13 6.13 -14.06
N PHE A 112 1.92 4.89 -14.53
CA PHE A 112 2.84 4.21 -15.43
C PHE A 112 2.13 3.79 -16.74
N PRO A 113 1.59 4.75 -17.53
CA PRO A 113 0.75 4.46 -18.70
C PRO A 113 1.48 3.71 -19.82
N ASP A 114 2.81 3.84 -19.92
CA ASP A 114 3.62 3.20 -20.96
C ASP A 114 4.41 1.99 -20.43
N HIS A 115 4.18 1.56 -19.20
CA HIS A 115 4.94 0.47 -18.61
C HIS A 115 4.57 -0.87 -19.24
N PRO A 116 5.55 -1.76 -19.55
CA PRO A 116 5.28 -3.04 -20.22
C PRO A 116 4.28 -3.95 -19.48
N LEU A 117 4.21 -3.83 -18.14
CA LEU A 117 3.28 -4.57 -17.30
C LEU A 117 1.92 -3.89 -17.11
N ARG A 118 1.64 -2.75 -17.75
CA ARG A 118 0.34 -2.09 -17.64
C ARG A 118 -0.85 -3.02 -17.95
N PRO A 119 -0.88 -3.81 -19.04
CA PRO A 119 -2.01 -4.71 -19.29
C PRO A 119 -2.16 -5.79 -18.20
N GLU A 120 -1.06 -6.26 -17.62
CA GLU A 120 -1.10 -7.16 -16.46
C GLU A 120 -1.79 -6.48 -15.27
N LYS A 121 -1.41 -5.24 -14.93
CA LYS A 121 -2.03 -4.51 -13.81
C LYS A 121 -3.49 -4.20 -14.08
N MET A 122 -3.87 -3.92 -15.32
CA MET A 122 -5.28 -3.78 -15.72
C MET A 122 -6.05 -5.10 -15.50
N SER A 123 -5.50 -6.24 -15.91
CA SER A 123 -6.12 -7.55 -15.71
C SER A 123 -6.28 -7.88 -14.22
N LEU A 124 -5.22 -7.70 -13.43
CA LEU A 124 -5.27 -7.88 -11.97
C LEU A 124 -6.31 -6.98 -11.30
N ARG A 125 -6.46 -5.73 -11.77
CA ARG A 125 -7.46 -4.80 -11.24
C ARG A 125 -8.87 -5.25 -11.57
N ALA A 126 -9.11 -5.65 -12.82
CA ALA A 126 -10.40 -6.16 -13.26
C ALA A 126 -10.81 -7.42 -12.48
N PHE A 127 -9.87 -8.33 -12.24
CA PHE A 127 -10.10 -9.51 -11.40
C PHE A 127 -10.37 -9.13 -9.94
N THR A 128 -9.60 -8.20 -9.36
CA THR A 128 -9.81 -7.72 -7.99
C THR A 128 -11.20 -7.10 -7.81
N LEU A 129 -11.66 -6.31 -8.80
CA LEU A 129 -13.00 -5.73 -8.82
C LEU A 129 -14.09 -6.79 -8.94
N TRP A 130 -13.87 -7.82 -9.75
CA TRP A 130 -14.77 -8.97 -9.83
C TRP A 130 -14.90 -9.68 -8.47
N GLN A 131 -13.78 -9.93 -7.78
CA GLN A 131 -13.78 -10.51 -6.43
C GLN A 131 -14.50 -9.62 -5.39
N LEU A 132 -14.49 -8.30 -5.59
CA LEU A 132 -15.24 -7.34 -4.79
C LEU A 132 -16.73 -7.28 -5.13
N GLY A 133 -17.18 -8.00 -6.16
CA GLY A 133 -18.55 -7.96 -6.68
C GLY A 133 -18.85 -6.76 -7.59
N ASP A 134 -17.86 -5.91 -7.89
CA ASP A 134 -18.00 -4.82 -8.86
C ASP A 134 -17.76 -5.33 -10.29
N ILE A 135 -18.70 -6.15 -10.75
CA ILE A 135 -18.69 -6.76 -12.09
C ILE A 135 -18.73 -5.68 -13.17
N THR A 136 -19.40 -4.56 -12.92
CA THR A 136 -19.51 -3.43 -13.86
C THR A 136 -18.14 -2.81 -14.13
N SER A 137 -17.40 -2.45 -13.07
CA SER A 137 -16.06 -1.88 -13.24
C SER A 137 -15.06 -2.91 -13.76
N SER A 138 -15.15 -4.16 -13.33
CA SER A 138 -14.35 -5.28 -13.88
C SER A 138 -14.51 -5.38 -15.41
N THR A 139 -15.76 -5.45 -15.87
CA THR A 139 -16.13 -5.53 -17.29
C THR A 139 -15.59 -4.35 -18.08
N LYS A 140 -15.69 -3.13 -17.53
CA LYS A 140 -15.15 -1.93 -18.17
C LYS A 140 -13.65 -2.03 -18.42
N ILE A 141 -12.88 -2.53 -17.45
CA ILE A 141 -11.42 -2.65 -17.59
C ILE A 141 -11.04 -3.73 -18.59
N TYR A 142 -11.67 -4.91 -18.57
CA TYR A 142 -11.37 -5.95 -19.57
C TYR A 142 -11.69 -5.47 -21.00
N ASN A 143 -12.80 -4.75 -21.20
CA ASN A 143 -13.09 -4.11 -22.49
C ASN A 143 -11.98 -3.12 -22.89
N GLN A 144 -11.46 -2.33 -21.93
CA GLN A 144 -10.35 -1.42 -22.20
C GLN A 144 -9.07 -2.17 -22.63
N ILE A 145 -8.76 -3.33 -22.04
CA ILE A 145 -7.61 -4.15 -22.45
C ILE A 145 -7.75 -4.59 -23.92
N MET A 146 -8.95 -5.02 -24.33
CA MET A 146 -9.20 -5.42 -25.72
C MET A 146 -9.05 -4.27 -26.71
N ILE A 147 -9.34 -3.02 -26.29
CA ILE A 147 -9.20 -1.80 -27.10
C ILE A 147 -7.74 -1.34 -27.14
N ASP A 148 -7.06 -1.29 -25.99
CA ASP A 148 -5.70 -0.74 -25.85
C ASP A 148 -4.63 -1.71 -26.38
N TYR A 149 -4.88 -3.03 -26.31
CA TYR A 149 -3.91 -4.07 -26.66
C TYR A 149 -4.47 -5.09 -27.66
N PRO A 150 -5.00 -4.65 -28.82
CA PRO A 150 -5.70 -5.53 -29.75
C PRO A 150 -4.78 -6.64 -30.29
N GLY A 151 -5.31 -7.87 -30.37
CA GLY A 151 -4.58 -9.04 -30.87
C GLY A 151 -3.51 -9.61 -29.92
N SER A 152 -3.24 -8.96 -28.78
CA SER A 152 -2.31 -9.46 -27.77
C SER A 152 -2.90 -10.62 -26.97
N ASP A 153 -2.03 -11.34 -26.26
CA ASP A 153 -2.41 -12.37 -25.30
C ASP A 153 -3.34 -11.80 -24.22
N TRP A 154 -3.07 -10.57 -23.77
CA TRP A 154 -3.91 -9.85 -22.81
C TRP A 154 -5.33 -9.60 -23.31
N ALA A 155 -5.51 -9.30 -24.60
CA ALA A 155 -6.84 -9.13 -25.17
C ALA A 155 -7.61 -10.46 -25.22
N ARG A 156 -6.93 -11.58 -25.52
CA ARG A 156 -7.56 -12.92 -25.50
C ARG A 156 -7.95 -13.34 -24.08
N ASP A 157 -7.10 -13.07 -23.09
CA ASP A 157 -7.38 -13.36 -21.68
C ASP A 157 -8.51 -12.48 -21.13
N ALA A 158 -8.55 -11.21 -21.52
CA ALA A 158 -9.63 -10.29 -21.17
C ALA A 158 -10.97 -10.74 -21.76
N GLU A 159 -10.99 -11.22 -23.01
CA GLU A 159 -12.19 -11.78 -23.63
C GLU A 159 -12.70 -13.01 -22.86
N GLY A 160 -11.80 -13.93 -22.49
CA GLY A 160 -12.15 -15.09 -21.65
C GLY A 160 -12.73 -14.68 -20.29
N SER A 161 -12.12 -13.68 -19.65
CA SER A 161 -12.59 -13.16 -18.36
C SER A 161 -13.96 -12.46 -18.47
N LEU A 162 -14.23 -11.77 -19.58
CA LEU A 162 -15.55 -11.16 -19.83
C LEU A 162 -16.66 -12.19 -19.96
N ARG A 163 -16.40 -13.33 -20.62
CA ARG A 163 -17.36 -14.43 -20.67
C ARG A 163 -17.70 -14.92 -19.26
N MET A 164 -16.69 -15.02 -18.39
CA MET A 164 -16.90 -15.38 -16.98
C MET A 164 -17.75 -14.34 -16.22
N ASN A 165 -17.50 -13.04 -16.42
CA ASN A 165 -18.29 -11.96 -15.79
C ASN A 165 -19.77 -11.98 -16.18
N GLN A 166 -20.10 -12.52 -17.37
CA GLN A 166 -21.45 -12.58 -17.92
C GLN A 166 -22.21 -13.85 -17.53
N LEU A 167 -21.57 -14.76 -16.79
CA LEU A 167 -22.23 -15.99 -16.37
C LEU A 167 -23.25 -15.68 -15.30
N ASP A 168 -24.51 -15.99 -15.64
CA ASP A 168 -25.57 -16.10 -14.66
C ASP A 168 -25.28 -17.29 -13.75
N THR A 169 -24.55 -17.02 -12.65
CA THR A 169 -24.30 -18.02 -11.61
C THR A 169 -25.55 -18.36 -10.82
N ASP A 170 -26.64 -17.59 -10.95
CA ASP A 170 -27.90 -17.80 -10.24
C ASP A 170 -28.78 -18.83 -10.95
N GLY A 171 -28.59 -19.03 -12.27
CA GLY A 171 -29.29 -20.02 -13.09
C GLY A 171 -28.74 -21.45 -13.04
N GLY A 172 -27.59 -21.69 -12.38
CA GLY A 172 -27.01 -23.03 -12.15
C GLY A 172 -26.50 -23.80 -13.38
N ALA A 173 -26.65 -23.26 -14.60
CA ALA A 173 -26.10 -23.85 -15.81
C ALA A 173 -24.73 -23.24 -16.12
N LEU A 174 -23.68 -24.07 -16.07
CA LEU A 174 -22.41 -23.68 -16.67
C LEU A 174 -22.58 -23.59 -18.19
N PRO A 175 -22.00 -22.60 -18.85
CA PRO A 175 -21.97 -22.52 -20.31
C PRO A 175 -21.36 -23.75 -20.96
N ASP A 176 -21.82 -24.06 -22.18
CA ASP A 176 -21.37 -25.19 -23.00
C ASP A 176 -19.84 -25.31 -23.17
N TYR A 177 -19.09 -24.22 -23.00
CA TYR A 177 -17.62 -24.25 -23.08
C TYR A 177 -16.92 -24.88 -21.86
N PHE A 178 -17.64 -25.21 -20.79
CA PHE A 178 -17.13 -26.00 -19.65
C PHE A 178 -17.46 -27.50 -19.74
N GLU A 179 -18.20 -27.94 -20.75
CA GLU A 179 -18.36 -29.37 -20.98
C GLU A 179 -16.99 -29.97 -21.35
N ARG A 180 -16.54 -30.94 -20.56
CA ARG A 180 -15.25 -31.62 -20.77
C ARG A 180 -15.16 -32.15 -22.20
N PRO A 181 -13.97 -32.13 -22.84
CA PRO A 181 -13.79 -32.83 -24.11
C PRO A 181 -14.20 -34.29 -23.94
N LYS A 182 -14.99 -34.79 -24.89
CA LYS A 182 -15.44 -36.19 -24.94
C LYS A 182 -14.26 -37.15 -25.02
#